data_AF-A0A2E0TN65-F1
#
_entry.id   AF-A0A2E0TN65-F1
#
_cell.length_a   1.000
_cell.length_b   1.000
_cell.length_c   1.000
_cell.angle_alpha   90.00
_cell.angle_beta   90.00
_cell.angle_gamma   90.00
#
_symmetry.space_group_name_H-M   'P 1'
#
loop_
_entity.id
_entity.type
_entity.pdbx_description
1 polymer ?
#
loop_
_entity_poly.entity_id
_entity_poly.type
_entity_poly.pdbx_seq_one_letter_code
_entity_poly.pdbx_strand_id
1 'polypeptide(L)'
;MVIEDGHEYEEFARLFLADGFAIRAAHSAAEALARLTEAPADAFLVDLRFERSPVEHLIGDVDATARRRFAGDVHRAVRYLKEQQGTLVLGRVRQAGFDGPAVFVHDFAARRLANLRKLYGDVHAVPAFDAEAIRRALTGGAP
;
A
#
# COMPACT_ATOMS: atom_id res chain seq x y z
N MET A 1 2.07 -4.51 9.35
CA MET A 1 2.83 -3.31 8.93
C MET A 1 1.86 -2.35 8.28
N VAL A 2 1.84 -1.09 8.73
CA VAL A 2 1.16 0.01 8.04
C VAL A 2 2.14 0.62 7.05
N ILE A 3 1.69 0.89 5.83
CA ILE A 3 2.48 1.50 4.77
C ILE A 3 1.69 2.69 4.23
N GLU A 4 2.14 3.90 4.52
CA GLU A 4 1.51 5.16 4.12
C GLU A 4 2.60 6.21 3.85
N ASP A 5 2.24 7.47 3.59
CA ASP A 5 3.18 8.60 3.70
C ASP A 5 2.67 9.73 4.60
N GLY A 6 1.60 9.46 5.33
CA GLY A 6 1.08 10.26 6.42
C GLY A 6 1.20 9.54 7.76
N HIS A 7 0.24 9.80 8.65
CA HIS A 7 0.14 9.17 9.97
C HIS A 7 -1.28 8.66 10.27
N GLU A 8 -2.25 8.95 9.41
CA GLU A 8 -3.66 8.68 9.63
C GLU A 8 -3.94 7.18 9.74
N TYR A 9 -3.27 6.34 8.94
CA TYR A 9 -3.45 4.90 9.01
C TYR A 9 -2.77 4.30 10.24
N GLU A 10 -1.59 4.80 10.60
CA GLU A 10 -0.86 4.40 11.78
C GLU A 10 -1.65 4.72 13.05
N GLU A 11 -2.15 5.96 13.17
CA GLU A 11 -2.99 6.40 14.28
C GLU A 11 -4.24 5.53 14.39
N PHE A 12 -4.94 5.30 13.28
CA PHE A 12 -6.09 4.41 13.26
C PHE A 12 -5.74 2.99 13.71
N ALA A 13 -4.66 2.40 13.16
CA ALA A 13 -4.27 1.04 13.49
C ALA A 13 -3.88 0.90 14.97
N ARG A 14 -3.17 1.89 15.53
CA ARG A 14 -2.83 1.92 16.95
C ARG A 14 -4.06 2.04 17.84
N LEU A 15 -5.07 2.82 17.44
CA LEU A 15 -6.28 3.03 18.24
C LEU A 15 -7.25 1.85 18.18
N PHE A 16 -7.38 1.18 17.02
CA PHE A 16 -8.48 0.23 16.79
C PHE A 16 -8.05 -1.20 16.49
N LEU A 17 -6.76 -1.44 16.20
CA LEU A 17 -6.23 -2.75 15.83
C LEU A 17 -5.17 -3.27 16.81
N ALA A 18 -4.70 -2.46 17.76
CA ALA A 18 -3.61 -2.84 18.67
C ALA A 18 -3.93 -4.04 19.58
N ASP A 19 -5.19 -4.32 19.87
CA ASP A 19 -5.61 -5.49 20.67
C ASP A 19 -5.29 -6.83 19.98
N GLY A 20 -5.14 -6.83 18.65
CA GLY A 20 -4.89 -8.03 17.85
C GLY A 20 -3.59 -8.02 17.05
N PHE A 21 -2.87 -6.90 17.01
CA PHE A 21 -1.69 -6.74 16.15
C PHE A 21 -0.60 -5.90 16.80
N ALA A 22 0.65 -6.33 16.60
CA ALA A 22 1.82 -5.49 16.84
C ALA A 22 1.97 -4.48 15.70
N ILE A 23 1.62 -3.21 15.96
CA ILE A 23 1.62 -2.15 14.93
C ILE A 23 3.03 -1.58 14.73
N ARG A 24 3.53 -1.76 13.51
CA ARG A 24 4.69 -1.04 12.94
C ARG A 24 4.22 -0.30 11.71
N ALA A 25 4.71 0.92 11.50
CA ALA A 25 4.43 1.74 10.33
C ALA A 25 5.70 1.94 9.51
N ALA A 26 5.54 2.33 8.25
CA ALA A 26 6.58 2.85 7.37
C ALA A 26 5.98 3.90 6.44
N HIS A 27 6.73 4.98 6.23
CA HIS A 27 6.30 6.20 5.53
C HIS A 27 6.88 6.30 4.10
N SER A 28 7.57 5.26 3.65
CA SER A 28 8.11 5.14 2.29
C SER A 28 8.38 3.67 1.94
N ALA A 29 8.60 3.39 0.65
CA ALA A 29 8.98 2.05 0.20
C ALA A 29 10.31 1.58 0.79
N ALA A 30 11.32 2.47 0.83
CA ALA A 30 12.65 2.15 1.35
C ALA A 30 12.58 1.79 2.83
N GLU A 31 11.81 2.57 3.60
CA GLU A 31 11.61 2.34 5.02
C GLU A 31 10.80 1.05 5.29
N ALA A 32 9.78 0.78 4.47
CA ALA A 32 8.99 -0.46 4.58
C ALA A 32 9.90 -1.69 4.37
N LEU A 33 10.73 -1.68 3.33
CA LEU A 33 11.66 -2.78 3.07
C LEU A 33 12.69 -2.95 4.18
N ALA A 34 13.31 -1.85 4.66
CA ALA A 34 14.27 -1.90 5.75
C ALA A 34 13.67 -2.55 7.01
N ARG A 35 12.46 -2.11 7.42
CA ARG A 35 11.78 -2.67 8.59
C ARG A 35 11.33 -4.12 8.42
N LEU A 36 10.99 -4.52 7.20
CA LEU A 36 10.63 -5.91 6.91
C LEU A 36 11.84 -6.85 6.92
N THR A 37 13.01 -6.36 6.52
CA THR A 37 14.27 -7.08 6.66
C THR A 37 14.67 -7.25 8.13
N GLU A 38 14.46 -6.24 8.97
CA GLU A 38 14.71 -6.34 10.41
C GLU A 38 13.75 -7.31 11.10
N ALA A 39 12.47 -7.26 10.75
CA ALA A 39 11.44 -8.16 11.25
C ALA A 39 10.32 -8.31 10.22
N PRO A 40 10.06 -9.54 9.71
CA PRO A 40 8.93 -9.79 8.81
C PRO A 40 7.59 -9.36 9.42
N ALA A 41 6.64 -8.96 8.58
CA ALA A 41 5.28 -8.66 9.01
C ALA A 41 4.32 -9.70 8.42
N ASP A 42 3.36 -10.11 9.23
CA ASP A 42 2.37 -11.13 8.83
C ASP A 42 1.27 -10.55 7.92
N ALA A 43 1.02 -9.24 7.99
CA ALA A 43 -0.01 -8.57 7.21
C ALA A 43 0.31 -7.09 6.96
N PHE A 44 -0.32 -6.50 5.95
CA PHE A 44 -0.09 -5.14 5.47
C PHE A 44 -1.39 -4.33 5.39
N LEU A 45 -1.39 -3.14 5.99
CA LEU A 45 -2.41 -2.13 5.77
C LEU A 45 -1.77 -1.02 4.94
N VAL A 46 -2.27 -0.77 3.74
CA VAL A 46 -1.59 0.03 2.72
C VAL A 46 -2.46 1.20 2.28
N ASP A 47 -1.96 2.44 2.44
CA ASP A 47 -2.56 3.60 1.78
C ASP A 47 -2.29 3.51 0.28
N LEU A 48 -3.32 3.76 -0.53
CA LEU A 48 -3.17 3.78 -1.97
C LEU A 48 -2.32 4.98 -2.44
N ARG A 49 -2.49 6.15 -1.81
CA ARG A 49 -1.98 7.41 -2.33
C ARG A 49 -0.86 7.95 -1.45
N PHE A 50 0.22 8.38 -2.09
CA PHE A 50 1.35 8.97 -1.40
C PHE A 50 1.48 10.43 -1.84
N GLU A 51 0.72 11.31 -1.21
CA GLU A 51 0.64 12.74 -1.58
C GLU A 51 1.81 13.56 -1.01
N ARG A 52 2.37 13.15 0.13
CA ARG A 52 3.42 13.86 0.88
C ARG A 52 4.83 13.47 0.46
N SER A 53 4.97 12.30 -0.16
CA SER A 53 6.26 11.76 -0.58
C SER A 53 6.95 12.65 -1.61
N PRO A 54 8.26 12.92 -1.46
CA PRO A 54 9.05 13.61 -2.45
C PRO A 54 9.27 12.69 -3.67
N VAL A 55 9.50 13.29 -4.84
CA VAL A 55 9.48 12.56 -6.13
C VAL A 55 10.55 11.48 -6.19
N GLU A 56 11.73 11.78 -5.64
CA GLU A 56 12.89 10.89 -5.54
C GLU A 56 12.62 9.63 -4.70
N HIS A 57 11.61 9.65 -3.83
CA HIS A 57 11.21 8.49 -3.02
C HIS A 57 10.08 7.70 -3.66
N LEU A 58 9.53 8.16 -4.79
CA LEU A 58 8.48 7.44 -5.48
C LEU A 58 9.04 6.20 -6.19
N ILE A 59 8.42 5.04 -5.97
CA ILE A 59 8.56 3.87 -6.82
C ILE A 59 7.97 4.16 -8.21
N GLY A 60 8.76 3.87 -9.23
CA GLY A 60 8.37 4.02 -10.63
C GLY A 60 9.37 4.88 -11.39
N ASP A 61 9.27 4.86 -12.71
CA ASP A 61 10.07 5.71 -13.58
C ASP A 61 9.19 6.87 -14.05
N VAL A 62 9.43 8.05 -13.48
CA VAL A 62 8.68 9.29 -13.78
C VAL A 62 8.82 9.64 -15.26
N ASP A 63 10.03 9.61 -15.80
CA ASP A 63 10.32 10.01 -17.17
C ASP A 63 9.71 9.04 -18.18
N ALA A 64 9.85 7.73 -17.95
CA ALA A 64 9.22 6.73 -18.79
C ALA A 64 7.69 6.81 -18.71
N THR A 65 7.14 7.10 -17.52
CA THR A 65 5.70 7.28 -17.34
C THR A 65 5.21 8.52 -18.10
N ALA A 66 5.92 9.64 -18.01
CA ALA A 66 5.63 10.87 -18.73
C ALA A 66 5.61 10.64 -20.24
N ARG A 67 6.65 10.01 -20.80
CA ARG A 67 6.74 9.71 -22.23
C ARG A 67 5.64 8.76 -22.72
N ARG A 68 5.36 7.69 -21.96
CA ARG A 68 4.44 6.62 -22.41
C ARG A 68 2.96 6.97 -22.23
N ARG A 69 2.61 7.81 -21.27
CA ARG A 69 1.21 8.04 -20.89
C ARG A 69 0.75 9.49 -20.99
N PHE A 70 1.67 10.45 -20.94
CA PHE A 70 1.33 11.86 -20.79
C PHE A 70 2.07 12.77 -21.77
N ALA A 71 2.51 12.23 -22.92
CA ALA A 71 3.20 12.99 -23.97
C ALA A 71 4.40 13.82 -23.47
N GLY A 72 5.12 13.31 -22.46
CA GLY A 72 6.26 13.99 -21.85
C GLY A 72 5.92 14.90 -20.66
N ASP A 73 4.64 15.02 -20.27
CA ASP A 73 4.25 15.79 -19.09
C ASP A 73 4.65 15.09 -17.78
N VAL A 74 5.74 15.57 -17.19
CA VAL A 74 6.32 15.07 -15.94
C VAL A 74 5.39 15.31 -14.74
N HIS A 75 4.67 16.43 -14.70
CA HIS A 75 3.80 16.75 -13.56
C HIS A 75 2.63 15.78 -13.50
N ARG A 76 2.02 15.45 -14.64
CA ARG A 76 0.98 14.42 -14.73
C ARG A 76 1.53 13.03 -14.40
N ALA A 77 2.75 12.72 -14.81
CA ALA A 77 3.40 11.46 -14.46
C ALA A 77 3.62 11.30 -12.96
N VAL A 78 4.14 12.33 -12.29
CA VAL A 78 4.32 12.36 -10.84
C VAL A 78 2.98 12.18 -10.13
N ARG A 79 1.96 12.95 -10.50
CA ARG A 79 0.62 12.81 -9.91
C ARG A 79 0.08 11.39 -10.08
N TYR A 80 0.21 10.83 -11.28
CA TYR A 80 -0.23 9.47 -11.55
C TYR A 80 0.50 8.44 -10.68
N LEU A 81 1.82 8.59 -10.48
CA LEU A 81 2.59 7.70 -9.61
C LEU A 81 2.14 7.83 -8.14
N LYS A 82 1.95 9.05 -7.65
CA LYS A 82 1.40 9.30 -6.29
C LYS A 82 0.05 8.63 -6.09
N GLU A 83 -0.85 8.69 -7.06
CA GLU A 83 -2.18 8.08 -7.02
C GLU A 83 -2.18 6.53 -7.02
N GLN A 84 -1.07 5.90 -7.39
CA GLN A 84 -0.92 4.44 -7.48
C GLN A 84 0.13 3.89 -6.51
N GLN A 85 0.70 4.74 -5.67
CA GLN A 85 1.95 4.44 -5.00
C GLN A 85 1.85 3.23 -4.08
N GLY A 86 0.77 3.08 -3.32
CA GLY A 86 0.56 1.92 -2.47
C GLY A 86 0.65 0.59 -3.22
N THR A 87 0.16 0.54 -4.46
CA THR A 87 0.25 -0.67 -5.30
C THR A 87 1.68 -0.93 -5.78
N LEU A 88 2.44 0.13 -6.08
CA LEU A 88 3.83 0.03 -6.50
C LEU A 88 4.73 -0.39 -5.34
N VAL A 89 4.50 0.16 -4.15
CA VAL A 89 5.18 -0.22 -2.91
C VAL A 89 4.88 -1.69 -2.58
N LEU A 90 3.61 -2.11 -2.63
CA LEU A 90 3.24 -3.51 -2.44
C LEU A 90 3.97 -4.43 -3.42
N GLY A 91 4.08 -4.03 -4.69
CA GLY A 91 4.87 -4.78 -5.68
C GLY A 91 6.32 -5.00 -5.26
N ARG A 92 6.97 -4.00 -4.65
CA ARG A 92 8.33 -4.14 -4.11
C ARG A 92 8.39 -5.05 -2.88
N VAL A 93 7.40 -4.94 -1.99
CA VAL A 93 7.28 -5.81 -0.81
C VAL A 93 7.15 -7.28 -1.23
N ARG A 94 6.30 -7.58 -2.24
CA ARG A 94 6.17 -8.93 -2.81
C ARG A 94 7.46 -9.41 -3.49
N GLN A 95 8.12 -8.55 -4.25
CA GLN A 95 9.42 -8.90 -4.87
C GLN A 95 10.51 -9.22 -3.83
N ALA A 96 10.41 -8.66 -2.62
CA ALA A 96 11.29 -8.97 -1.50
C ALA A 96 10.89 -10.24 -0.72
N GLY A 97 9.84 -10.96 -1.16
CA GLY A 97 9.42 -12.24 -0.58
C GLY A 97 8.45 -12.14 0.60
N PHE A 98 7.85 -10.98 0.83
CA PHE A 98 6.89 -10.79 1.91
C PHE A 98 5.45 -10.87 1.37
N ASP A 99 4.80 -12.02 1.53
CA ASP A 99 3.54 -12.37 0.84
C ASP A 99 2.26 -12.33 1.71
N GLY A 100 2.35 -11.87 2.96
CA GLY A 100 1.18 -11.78 3.87
C GLY A 100 0.03 -10.91 3.33
N PRO A 101 -1.23 -11.09 3.79
CA PRO A 101 -2.40 -10.38 3.30
C PRO A 101 -2.20 -8.85 3.29
N ALA A 102 -2.58 -8.21 2.19
CA ALA A 102 -2.53 -6.75 2.05
C ALA A 102 -3.93 -6.17 1.91
N VAL A 103 -4.26 -5.17 2.72
CA VAL A 103 -5.56 -4.49 2.72
C VAL A 103 -5.37 -3.03 2.33
N PHE A 104 -6.09 -2.60 1.31
CA PHE A 104 -6.25 -1.19 0.96
C PHE A 104 -7.55 -0.64 1.55
N VAL A 105 -7.50 0.55 2.17
CA VAL A 105 -8.71 1.30 2.52
C VAL A 105 -9.10 2.17 1.32
N HIS A 106 -9.74 1.52 0.34
CA HIS A 106 -10.17 2.16 -0.90
C HIS A 106 -11.31 1.36 -1.56
N ASP A 107 -12.30 2.06 -2.10
CA ASP A 107 -13.34 1.45 -2.93
C ASP A 107 -12.82 1.20 -4.37
N PHE A 108 -12.23 0.02 -4.60
CA PHE A 108 -11.80 -0.36 -5.94
C PHE A 108 -12.95 -0.94 -6.76
N ALA A 109 -13.03 -0.52 -8.04
CA ALA A 109 -13.80 -1.26 -9.02
C ALA A 109 -13.39 -2.75 -9.03
N ALA A 110 -14.36 -3.66 -9.05
CA ALA A 110 -14.13 -5.11 -8.91
C ALA A 110 -13.05 -5.66 -9.84
N ARG A 111 -13.01 -5.20 -11.10
CA ARG A 111 -11.98 -5.58 -12.07
C ARG A 111 -10.57 -5.16 -11.64
N ARG A 112 -10.43 -3.98 -11.03
CA ARG A 112 -9.13 -3.49 -10.54
C ARG A 112 -8.65 -4.33 -9.37
N LEU A 113 -9.52 -4.64 -8.40
CA LEU A 113 -9.16 -5.52 -7.28
C LEU A 113 -8.78 -6.94 -7.76
N ALA A 114 -9.52 -7.50 -8.71
CA ALA A 114 -9.20 -8.79 -9.31
C ALA A 114 -7.82 -8.79 -9.99
N ASN A 115 -7.46 -7.70 -10.67
CA ASN A 115 -6.13 -7.55 -11.27
C ASN A 115 -5.03 -7.44 -10.21
N LEU A 116 -5.27 -6.69 -9.12
CA LEU A 116 -4.31 -6.60 -8.02
C LEU A 116 -4.05 -7.98 -7.39
N ARG A 117 -5.09 -8.79 -7.19
CA ARG A 117 -4.95 -10.17 -6.69
C ARG A 117 -4.12 -11.05 -7.63
N LYS A 118 -4.33 -10.94 -8.95
CA LYS A 118 -3.52 -11.67 -9.94
C LYS A 118 -2.05 -11.27 -9.91
N LEU A 119 -1.76 -10.00 -9.63
CA LEU A 119 -0.39 -9.47 -9.65
C LEU A 119 0.34 -9.66 -8.32
N TYR A 120 -0.36 -9.54 -7.19
CA TYR A 120 0.23 -9.39 -5.86
C TYR A 120 -0.30 -10.39 -4.83
N GLY A 121 -1.06 -11.40 -5.27
CA GLY A 121 -1.55 -12.48 -4.43
C GLY A 121 -2.68 -12.03 -3.50
N ASP A 122 -2.48 -12.23 -2.20
CA ASP A 122 -3.51 -12.02 -1.19
C ASP A 122 -3.75 -10.52 -0.94
N VAL A 123 -4.71 -9.96 -1.67
CA VAL A 123 -5.05 -8.53 -1.66
C VAL A 123 -6.54 -8.35 -1.44
N HIS A 124 -6.88 -7.52 -0.46
CA HIS A 124 -8.22 -7.11 -0.10
C HIS A 124 -8.36 -5.60 -0.20
N ALA A 125 -9.62 -5.16 -0.20
CA ALA A 125 -9.96 -3.76 -0.11
C ALA A 125 -11.20 -3.58 0.76
N VAL A 126 -11.18 -2.55 1.59
CA VAL A 126 -12.32 -2.09 2.37
C VAL A 126 -12.62 -0.65 1.96
N PRO A 127 -13.89 -0.23 1.88
CA PRO A 127 -14.23 1.09 1.32
C PRO A 127 -13.91 2.25 2.28
N ALA A 128 -13.76 1.98 3.57
CA ALA A 128 -13.55 2.97 4.61
C ALA A 128 -12.80 2.37 5.81
N PHE A 129 -12.43 3.22 6.78
CA PHE A 129 -11.82 2.84 8.05
C PHE A 129 -12.82 2.11 8.96
N ASP A 130 -13.03 0.83 8.66
CA ASP A 130 -13.81 -0.11 9.45
C ASP A 130 -12.86 -1.13 10.07
N ALA A 131 -12.65 -1.02 11.38
CA ALA A 131 -11.68 -1.83 12.11
C ALA A 131 -11.99 -3.33 12.02
N GLU A 132 -13.27 -3.71 12.01
CA GLU A 132 -13.67 -5.12 11.97
C GLU A 132 -13.56 -5.70 10.55
N ALA A 133 -13.90 -4.92 9.52
CA ALA A 133 -13.66 -5.31 8.14
C ALA A 133 -12.16 -5.45 7.85
N ILE A 134 -11.33 -4.53 8.35
CA ILE A 134 -9.86 -4.57 8.20
C ILE A 134 -9.30 -5.79 8.92
N ARG A 135 -9.71 -6.03 10.17
CA ARG A 135 -9.22 -7.17 10.97
C ARG A 135 -9.55 -8.51 10.32
N ARG A 136 -10.78 -8.67 9.82
CA ARG A 136 -11.17 -9.88 9.06
C ARG A 136 -10.31 -10.06 7.81
N ALA A 137 -10.10 -9.00 7.04
CA ALA A 137 -9.27 -9.07 5.84
C ALA A 137 -7.79 -9.38 6.14
N LEU A 138 -7.22 -8.83 7.21
CA LEU A 138 -5.82 -9.08 7.62
C LEU A 138 -5.61 -10.49 8.19
N THR A 139 -6.66 -11.17 8.65
CA THR A 139 -6.58 -12.51 9.26
C THR A 139 -7.04 -13.63 8.31
N GLY A 140 -7.31 -13.31 7.04
CA GLY A 140 -7.77 -14.29 6.05
C GLY A 140 -9.23 -14.70 6.20
N GLY A 141 -10.02 -13.96 6.98
CA GLY A 141 -11.47 -14.13 7.02
C GLY A 141 -12.07 -13.64 5.71
N ALA A 142 -12.59 -14.55 4.87
CA ALA A 142 -13.40 -14.17 3.73
C ALA A 142 -14.60 -13.32 4.20
N PRO A 143 -14.99 -12.27 3.46
CA PRO A 143 -16.18 -11.47 3.78
C PRO A 143 -17.47 -12.28 3.74
#